data_AF-A0A6H9H7U8-F1
#
_entry.id   AF-A0A6H9H7U8-F1
#
_cell.length_a   1.000
_cell.length_b   1.000
_cell.length_c   1.000
_cell.angle_alpha   90.00
_cell.angle_beta   90.00
_cell.angle_gamma   90.00
#
_symmetry.space_group_name_H-M   'P 1'
#
loop_
_entity.id
_entity.type
_entity.pdbx_description
1 polymer ?
#
loop_
_entity_poly.entity_id
_entity_poly.type
_entity_poly.pdbx_seq_one_letter_code
_entity_poly.pdbx_strand_id
1 'polypeptide(L)'
;MMSRKLACALLLAPSALFPVAANAGFYTGDELYAVCTTERGSDAYVEKTYECIAYITGAVDAFNTTRKVNKLDSCLPADVTIGELKTVTIDYLRRNPKDRKGSASEQVFAATRKAWPCKDAKPEAKKAPVKKKAPVKKRVR
;
A
#
# COMPACT_ATOMS: atom_id res chain seq x y z
N MET A 1 20.12 55.93 41.30
CA MET A 1 18.74 55.78 40.78
C MET A 1 18.81 55.15 39.40
N MET A 2 18.00 54.09 39.17
CA MET A 2 17.84 53.27 37.96
C MET A 2 19.11 52.58 37.42
N SER A 3 19.11 51.34 36.91
CA SER A 3 18.14 50.25 36.81
C SER A 3 18.89 49.11 36.10
N ARG A 4 18.65 47.86 36.49
CA ARG A 4 18.53 46.72 35.56
C ARG A 4 18.22 45.46 36.36
N LYS A 5 16.92 45.23 36.55
CA LYS A 5 16.40 43.95 37.02
C LYS A 5 16.78 42.90 35.98
N LEU A 6 17.59 41.92 36.37
CA LEU A 6 17.79 40.68 35.63
C LEU A 6 16.48 39.89 35.68
N ALA A 7 15.61 40.12 34.70
CA ALA A 7 14.48 39.26 34.44
C ALA A 7 15.00 38.02 33.71
N CYS A 8 15.22 36.95 34.47
CA CYS A 8 15.52 35.62 33.96
C CYS A 8 14.26 35.10 33.25
N ALA A 9 14.11 35.41 31.96
CA ALA A 9 13.06 34.86 31.13
C ALA A 9 13.42 33.40 30.82
N LEU A 10 12.79 32.47 31.53
CA LEU A 10 12.72 31.06 31.14
C LEU A 10 12.07 31.00 29.75
N LEU A 11 12.90 30.86 28.71
CA LEU A 11 12.47 30.50 27.37
C LEU A 11 12.00 29.03 27.41
N LEU A 12 10.71 28.82 27.68
CA LEU A 12 10.00 27.61 27.28
C LEU A 12 10.02 27.58 25.74
N ALA A 13 11.08 27.04 25.16
CA ALA A 13 11.15 26.75 23.74
C ALA A 13 10.02 25.73 23.43
N PRO A 14 9.03 26.07 22.60
CA PRO A 14 8.07 25.09 22.15
C PRO A 14 8.84 24.12 21.27
N SER A 15 9.09 22.92 21.77
CA SER A 15 9.58 21.80 20.97
C SER A 15 8.59 21.59 19.83
N ALA A 16 8.94 22.06 18.63
CA ALA A 16 8.15 21.85 17.44
C ALA A 16 8.11 20.34 17.17
N LEU A 17 7.01 19.70 17.59
CA LEU A 17 6.67 18.35 17.18
C LEU A 17 6.30 18.41 15.70
N PHE A 18 7.30 18.28 14.84
CA PHE A 18 7.05 18.10 13.42
C PHE A 18 6.35 16.75 13.22
N PRO A 19 5.25 16.69 12.47
CA PRO A 19 4.61 15.41 12.15
C PRO A 19 5.59 14.60 11.30
N VAL A 20 6.11 13.51 11.87
CA VAL A 20 6.86 12.50 11.13
C VAL A 20 5.83 11.65 10.40
N ALA A 21 5.98 11.48 9.10
CA ALA A 21 5.12 10.59 8.33
C ALA A 21 5.28 9.16 8.87
N ALA A 22 4.25 8.63 9.54
CA ALA A 22 4.23 7.25 9.98
C ALA A 22 4.01 6.34 8.76
N ASN A 23 5.06 5.66 8.31
CA ASN A 23 4.96 4.61 7.31
C ASN A 23 4.72 3.28 8.02
N ALA A 24 3.53 2.69 7.86
CA ALA A 24 3.19 1.39 8.45
C ALA A 24 3.73 0.19 7.64
N GLY A 25 4.51 0.45 6.58
CA GLY A 25 5.13 -0.59 5.76
C GLY A 25 6.40 -1.16 6.42
N PHE A 26 6.60 -2.47 6.30
CA PHE A 26 7.86 -3.13 6.74
C PHE A 26 9.08 -2.68 5.96
N TYR A 27 8.88 -2.24 4.71
CA TYR A 27 9.90 -1.68 3.85
C TYR A 27 9.35 -0.44 3.15
N THR A 28 10.25 0.48 2.83
CA THR A 28 10.10 1.47 1.77
C THR A 28 10.39 0.83 0.41
N GLY A 29 9.91 1.46 -0.67
CA GLY A 29 10.26 1.05 -2.02
C GLY A 29 11.77 1.07 -2.30
N ASP A 30 12.55 1.94 -1.67
CA ASP A 30 14.01 1.99 -1.82
C ASP A 30 14.66 0.75 -1.19
N GLU A 31 14.24 0.36 0.01
CA GLU A 31 14.75 -0.85 0.67
C GLU A 31 14.37 -2.11 -0.10
N LEU A 32 13.11 -2.21 -0.56
CA LEU A 32 12.69 -3.35 -1.39
C LEU A 32 13.49 -3.41 -2.69
N TYR A 33 13.75 -2.27 -3.33
CA TYR A 33 14.57 -2.21 -4.53
C TYR A 33 15.99 -2.71 -4.27
N ALA A 34 16.62 -2.28 -3.17
CA ALA A 34 17.95 -2.73 -2.78
C ALA A 34 17.99 -4.24 -2.54
N VAL A 35 17.05 -4.79 -1.76
CA VAL A 35 16.91 -6.24 -1.50
C VAL A 35 16.78 -7.01 -2.82
N CYS A 36 15.86 -6.57 -3.69
CA CYS A 36 15.56 -7.25 -4.95
C CYS A 36 16.66 -7.14 -6.03
N THR A 37 17.58 -6.18 -5.89
CA THR A 37 18.69 -5.95 -6.83
C THR A 37 20.05 -6.31 -6.25
N THR A 38 20.08 -7.04 -5.12
CA THR A 38 21.30 -7.60 -4.53
C THR A 38 22.13 -8.32 -5.59
N GLU A 39 23.44 -8.02 -5.60
CA GLU A 39 24.36 -8.51 -6.61
C GLU A 39 24.45 -10.03 -6.64
N ARG A 40 24.37 -10.60 -7.85
CA ARG A 40 24.53 -12.04 -8.05
C ARG A 40 25.94 -12.47 -7.71
N GLY A 41 26.07 -13.46 -6.83
CA GLY A 41 27.36 -13.97 -6.38
C GLY A 41 27.83 -13.39 -5.05
N SER A 42 27.13 -12.39 -4.49
CA SER A 42 27.35 -11.97 -3.11
C SER A 42 26.86 -13.03 -2.11
N ASP A 43 27.44 -13.06 -0.91
CA ASP A 43 27.06 -13.99 0.15
C ASP A 43 25.58 -13.87 0.54
N ALA A 44 25.02 -12.65 0.47
CA ALA A 44 23.63 -12.36 0.79
C ALA A 44 22.65 -12.65 -0.38
N TYR A 45 23.14 -13.00 -1.57
CA TYR A 45 22.31 -13.06 -2.77
C TYR A 45 21.10 -13.98 -2.64
N VAL A 46 21.32 -15.19 -2.08
CA VAL A 46 20.27 -16.20 -1.94
C VAL A 46 19.20 -15.72 -0.95
N GLU A 47 19.62 -15.29 0.24
CA GLU A 47 18.72 -14.77 1.28
C GLU A 47 17.91 -13.58 0.76
N LYS A 48 18.57 -12.57 0.18
CA LYS A 48 17.90 -11.38 -0.34
C LYS A 48 17.01 -11.66 -1.54
N THR A 49 17.35 -12.66 -2.34
CA THR A 49 16.45 -13.13 -3.40
C THR A 49 15.17 -13.72 -2.84
N TYR A 50 15.25 -14.56 -1.79
CA TYR A 50 14.08 -15.13 -1.13
C TYR A 50 13.26 -14.06 -0.38
N GLU A 51 13.91 -13.14 0.31
CA GLU A 51 13.28 -11.99 0.97
C GLU A 51 12.50 -11.14 -0.04
N CYS A 52 13.11 -10.82 -1.18
CA CYS A 52 12.46 -10.08 -2.27
C CYS A 52 11.20 -10.78 -2.78
N ILE A 53 11.28 -12.06 -3.16
CA ILE A 53 10.12 -12.75 -3.73
C ILE A 53 9.04 -12.96 -2.68
N ALA A 54 9.40 -13.29 -1.43
CA ALA A 54 8.44 -13.51 -0.35
C ALA A 54 7.66 -12.23 -0.02
N TYR A 55 8.34 -11.08 0.03
CA TYR A 55 7.68 -9.80 0.24
C TYR A 55 6.70 -9.48 -0.89
N ILE A 56 7.13 -9.64 -2.14
CA ILE A 56 6.32 -9.35 -3.33
C ILE A 56 5.09 -10.26 -3.39
N THR A 57 5.27 -11.59 -3.24
CA THR A 57 4.14 -12.53 -3.29
C THR A 57 3.20 -12.32 -2.12
N GLY A 58 3.71 -12.07 -0.91
CA GLY A 58 2.88 -11.77 0.27
C GLY A 58 2.01 -10.52 0.08
N ALA A 59 2.56 -9.44 -0.49
CA ALA A 59 1.79 -8.25 -0.82
C ALA A 59 0.71 -8.54 -1.87
N VAL A 60 1.06 -9.27 -2.94
CA VAL A 60 0.12 -9.65 -4.01
C VAL A 60 -1.02 -10.52 -3.48
N ASP A 61 -0.72 -11.51 -2.63
CA ASP A 61 -1.72 -12.37 -2.01
C ASP A 61 -2.65 -11.61 -1.09
N ALA A 62 -2.12 -10.65 -0.32
CA ALA A 62 -2.94 -9.75 0.50
C ALA A 62 -3.91 -8.96 -0.38
N PHE A 63 -3.44 -8.36 -1.48
CA PHE A 63 -4.32 -7.60 -2.40
C PHE A 63 -5.38 -8.48 -3.05
N ASN A 64 -5.00 -9.67 -3.54
CA ASN A 64 -5.95 -10.60 -4.15
C ASN A 64 -6.97 -11.14 -3.13
N THR A 65 -6.54 -11.39 -1.90
CA THR A 65 -7.43 -11.78 -0.79
C THR A 65 -8.41 -10.66 -0.47
N THR A 66 -7.94 -9.42 -0.34
CA THR A 66 -8.81 -8.26 -0.12
C THR A 66 -9.81 -8.10 -1.27
N ARG A 67 -9.40 -8.26 -2.53
CA ARG A 67 -10.32 -8.22 -3.68
C ARG A 67 -11.38 -9.31 -3.61
N LYS A 68 -10.98 -10.54 -3.30
CA LYS A 68 -11.90 -11.67 -3.14
C LYS A 68 -12.92 -11.43 -2.03
N VAL A 69 -12.50 -10.91 -0.87
CA VAL A 69 -13.41 -10.53 0.23
C VAL A 69 -14.41 -9.45 -0.21
N ASN A 70 -13.99 -8.54 -1.09
CA ASN A 70 -14.82 -7.52 -1.70
C ASN A 70 -15.58 -7.98 -2.96
N LYS A 71 -15.60 -9.28 -3.26
CA LYS A 71 -16.29 -9.88 -4.42
C LYS A 71 -15.79 -9.34 -5.77
N LEU A 72 -14.51 -9.00 -5.85
CA LEU A 72 -13.84 -8.56 -7.07
C LEU A 72 -12.89 -9.66 -7.56
N ASP A 73 -12.85 -9.89 -8.87
CA ASP A 73 -11.93 -10.85 -9.47
C ASP A 73 -10.47 -10.40 -9.33
N SER A 74 -9.54 -11.36 -9.36
CA SER A 74 -8.11 -11.07 -9.53
C SER A 74 -7.90 -10.30 -10.84
N CYS A 75 -6.94 -9.37 -10.82
CA CYS A 75 -6.51 -8.71 -12.05
C CYS A 75 -5.27 -9.38 -12.65
N LEU A 76 -4.62 -10.27 -11.90
CA LEU A 76 -3.53 -11.09 -12.40
C LEU A 76 -4.13 -12.26 -13.18
N PRO A 77 -3.66 -12.51 -14.41
CA PRO A 77 -3.89 -13.77 -15.11
C PRO A 77 -3.42 -14.98 -14.29
N ALA A 78 -4.02 -16.15 -14.55
CA ALA A 78 -3.76 -17.37 -13.77
C ALA A 78 -2.35 -17.96 -13.99
N ASP A 79 -1.70 -17.59 -15.09
CA ASP A 79 -0.38 -18.05 -15.51
C ASP A 79 0.76 -17.10 -15.10
N VAL A 80 0.46 -16.01 -14.40
CA VAL A 80 1.51 -15.11 -13.86
C VAL A 80 2.41 -15.84 -12.88
N THR A 81 3.70 -15.78 -13.15
CA THR A 81 4.74 -16.41 -12.34
C THR A 81 5.32 -15.46 -11.29
N ILE A 82 5.93 -16.02 -10.24
CA ILE A 82 6.68 -15.24 -9.23
C ILE A 82 7.83 -14.46 -9.88
N GLY A 83 8.47 -15.02 -10.91
CA GLY A 83 9.53 -14.35 -11.66
C GLY A 83 9.05 -13.09 -12.37
N GLU A 84 7.86 -13.14 -12.99
CA GLU A 84 7.24 -11.96 -13.60
C GLU A 84 6.85 -10.93 -12.55
N LEU A 85 6.24 -11.34 -11.42
CA LEU A 85 5.92 -10.44 -10.31
C LEU A 85 7.16 -9.68 -9.80
N LYS A 86 8.28 -10.40 -9.62
CA LYS A 86 9.57 -9.80 -9.25
C LYS A 86 10.02 -8.80 -10.31
N THR A 87 10.00 -9.20 -11.58
CA THR A 87 10.50 -8.41 -12.70
C THR A 87 9.72 -7.11 -12.85
N VAL A 88 8.39 -7.16 -12.87
CA VAL A 88 7.56 -5.95 -13.02
C VAL A 88 7.68 -5.01 -11.83
N THR A 89 7.84 -5.56 -10.63
CA THR A 89 8.05 -4.76 -9.41
C THR A 89 9.38 -4.01 -9.48
N ILE A 90 10.48 -4.71 -9.79
CA ILE A 90 11.81 -4.09 -9.91
C ILE A 90 11.80 -3.03 -11.01
N ASP A 91 11.18 -3.32 -12.16
CA ASP A 91 11.07 -2.38 -13.27
C ASP A 91 10.25 -1.14 -12.94
N TYR A 92 9.21 -1.30 -12.13
CA TYR A 92 8.43 -0.18 -11.63
C TYR A 92 9.26 0.66 -10.66
N LEU A 93 9.87 0.05 -9.65
CA LEU A 93 10.70 0.75 -8.66
C LEU A 93 11.87 1.50 -9.33
N ARG A 94 12.53 0.88 -10.30
CA ARG A 94 13.61 1.50 -11.09
C ARG A 94 13.15 2.78 -11.81
N ARG A 95 11.94 2.78 -12.37
CA ARG A 95 11.39 3.90 -13.15
C ARG A 95 10.74 4.99 -12.30
N ASN A 96 10.43 4.73 -11.04
CA ASN A 96 9.73 5.66 -10.15
C ASN A 96 10.53 5.98 -8.87
N PRO A 97 11.80 6.41 -8.94
CA PRO A 97 12.65 6.59 -7.76
C PRO A 97 12.13 7.65 -6.77
N LYS A 98 11.33 8.62 -7.23
CA LYS A 98 10.75 9.65 -6.36
C LYS A 98 9.70 9.09 -5.40
N ASP A 99 8.98 8.06 -5.83
CA ASP A 99 7.86 7.47 -5.07
C ASP A 99 8.33 6.37 -4.11
N ARG A 100 9.56 5.88 -4.29
CA ARG A 100 10.14 4.77 -3.51
C ARG A 100 10.34 5.06 -2.02
N LYS A 101 10.19 6.31 -1.59
CA LYS A 101 10.18 6.66 -0.15
C LYS A 101 8.90 6.20 0.57
N GLY A 102 7.83 5.91 -0.18
CA GLY A 102 6.59 5.35 0.35
C GLY A 102 6.70 3.85 0.64
N SER A 103 5.61 3.28 1.15
CA SER A 103 5.52 1.86 1.49
C SER A 103 5.81 0.97 0.28
N ALA A 104 6.67 -0.03 0.46
CA ALA A 104 6.98 -1.01 -0.57
C ALA A 104 5.75 -1.79 -1.04
N SER A 105 4.79 -2.09 -0.16
CA SER A 105 3.56 -2.80 -0.54
C SER A 105 2.72 -1.96 -1.50
N GLU A 106 2.64 -0.64 -1.30
CA GLU A 106 1.97 0.28 -2.22
C GLU A 106 2.67 0.32 -3.59
N GLN A 107 4.01 0.27 -3.59
CA GLN A 107 4.78 0.19 -4.83
C GLN A 107 4.54 -1.14 -5.58
N VAL A 108 4.47 -2.27 -4.87
CA VAL A 108 4.12 -3.58 -5.45
C VAL A 108 2.68 -3.55 -6.01
N PHE A 109 1.73 -2.95 -5.29
CA PHE A 109 0.37 -2.76 -5.79
C PHE A 109 0.38 -1.94 -7.09
N ALA A 110 1.02 -0.77 -7.09
CA ALA A 110 1.10 0.10 -8.25
C ALA A 110 1.78 -0.59 -9.45
N ALA A 111 2.87 -1.33 -9.21
CA ALA A 111 3.57 -2.11 -10.23
C ALA A 111 2.65 -3.15 -10.88
N THR A 112 1.98 -3.96 -10.05
CA THR A 112 1.11 -5.03 -10.55
C THR A 112 -0.17 -4.50 -11.20
N ARG A 113 -0.72 -3.35 -10.76
CA ARG A 113 -1.85 -2.67 -11.45
C ARG A 113 -1.43 -2.06 -12.79
N LYS A 114 -0.21 -1.56 -12.89
CA LYS A 114 0.32 -1.02 -14.15
C LYS A 114 0.61 -2.12 -15.16
N ALA A 115 1.14 -3.26 -14.71
CA ALA A 115 1.42 -4.41 -15.56
C ALA A 115 0.16 -5.20 -15.95
N TRP A 116 -0.76 -5.39 -14.99
CA TRP A 116 -2.03 -6.09 -15.20
C TRP A 116 -3.21 -5.24 -14.71
N PRO A 117 -3.70 -4.33 -15.55
CA PRO A 117 -4.90 -3.55 -15.25
C PRO A 117 -6.09 -4.47 -15.00
N CYS A 118 -6.88 -4.13 -13.99
CA CYS A 118 -8.16 -4.78 -13.75
C CYS A 118 -9.11 -4.48 -14.92
N LYS A 119 -9.82 -5.49 -15.41
CA LYS A 119 -10.99 -5.23 -16.26
C LYS A 119 -11.97 -4.41 -15.43
N ASP A 120 -12.49 -3.32 -15.99
CA ASP A 120 -13.45 -2.47 -15.29
C ASP A 120 -14.56 -3.33 -14.72
N ALA A 121 -14.74 -3.27 -13.40
CA ALA A 121 -15.98 -3.72 -12.81
C ALA A 121 -17.06 -2.83 -13.40
N LYS A 122 -17.82 -3.35 -14.38
CA LYS A 122 -19.04 -2.71 -14.83
C LYS A 122 -19.78 -2.32 -13.56
N PRO A 123 -20.10 -1.03 -13.31
CA PRO A 123 -20.73 -0.64 -12.06
C PRO A 123 -21.99 -1.48 -11.94
N GLU A 124 -22.10 -2.28 -10.87
CA GLU A 124 -23.33 -3.01 -10.58
C GLU A 124 -24.46 -1.98 -10.71
N ALA A 125 -25.35 -2.20 -11.67
CA ALA A 125 -26.52 -1.36 -11.85
C ALA A 125 -27.16 -1.24 -10.47
N LYS A 126 -27.18 -0.01 -9.91
CA LYS A 126 -27.73 0.30 -8.60
C LYS A 126 -29.02 -0.50 -8.45
N LYS A 127 -29.03 -1.54 -7.61
CA LYS A 127 -30.26 -2.28 -7.34
C LYS A 127 -31.25 -1.24 -6.86
N ALA A 128 -32.30 -1.01 -7.65
CA ALA A 128 -33.32 -0.04 -7.32
C ALA A 128 -33.78 -0.31 -5.88
N PRO A 129 -33.98 0.73 -5.05
CA PRO A 129 -34.39 0.53 -3.67
C PRO A 129 -35.66 -0.32 -3.66
N VAL A 130 -35.60 -1.44 -2.96
CA VAL A 130 -36.76 -2.31 -2.73
C VAL A 130 -37.80 -1.43 -2.05
N LYS A 131 -38.86 -1.05 -2.78
CA LYS A 131 -40.00 -0.33 -2.21
C LYS A 131 -40.57 -1.19 -1.09
N LYS A 132 -40.37 -0.77 0.17
CA LYS A 132 -41.03 -1.38 1.32
C LYS A 132 -42.54 -1.28 1.06
N LYS A 133 -43.20 -2.42 0.84
CA LYS A 133 -44.67 -2.46 0.78
C LYS A 133 -45.19 -2.00 2.15
N ALA A 134 -46.09 -1.01 2.14
CA ALA A 134 -46.74 -0.52 3.34
C ALA A 134 -47.50 -1.66 4.05
N PRO A 135 -47.56 -1.67 5.39
CA PRO A 135 -48.29 -2.70 6.12
C PRO A 135 -49.79 -2.59 5.79
N VAL A 136 -50.37 -3.70 5.36
CA VAL A 136 -51.82 -3.84 5.18
C VAL A 136 -52.47 -3.70 6.55
N LYS A 137 -53.18 -2.59 6.80
CA LYS A 137 -54.02 -2.43 7.98
C LYS A 137 -55.12 -3.50 7.95
N LYS A 138 -55.03 -4.52 8.81
CA LYS A 138 -56.16 -5.40 9.09
C LYS A 138 -57.28 -4.56 9.70
N ARG A 139 -58.41 -4.41 9.00
CA ARG A 139 -59.66 -4.00 9.63
C ARG A 139 -60.15 -5.17 10.47
N VAL A 140 -60.13 -5.00 11.78
CA VAL A 140 -60.92 -5.82 12.70
C VAL A 140 -62.39 -5.48 12.44
N ARG A 141 -63.20 -6.52 12.18
CA ARG A 141 -64.67 -6.42 12.14
C ARG A 141 -65.20 -6.51 13.56
#